data_AF-A0A928NUF2-F1
#
_entry.id   AF-A0A928NUF2-F1
#
_cell.length_a   1.000
_cell.length_b   1.000
_cell.length_c   1.000
_cell.angle_alpha   90.00
_cell.angle_beta   90.00
_cell.angle_gamma   90.00
#
_symmetry.space_group_name_H-M   'P 1'
#
loop_
_entity.id
_entity.type
_entity.pdbx_description
1 polymer ?
#
loop_
_entity_poly.entity_id
_entity_poly.type
_entity_poly.pdbx_seq_one_letter_code
_entity_poly.pdbx_strand_id
1 'polypeptide(L)'
;MMKMTIKTGDNVLVIAGKDKGKTGKVTAVNSAANKVLVENVNVVTKHQKPRSQQDKGGIVKKSAPIEASNVQVICPVCGKATRIAHSEIEGKKVRTCKKCNASLDKEFVKASKKEAKKSTVKASDLKGAKLKAATETTEEAPKKTTKKSTAKKVSE
;
A
#
# COMPACT_ATOMS: atom_id res chain seq x y z
N MET A 1 15.09 0.81 -27.70
CA MET A 1 15.01 0.84 -26.22
C MET A 1 14.42 -0.48 -25.72
N MET A 2 14.83 -0.98 -24.56
CA MET A 2 14.21 -2.16 -23.94
C MET A 2 12.86 -1.81 -23.31
N LYS A 3 11.89 -2.74 -23.40
CA LYS A 3 10.50 -2.55 -22.95
C LYS A 3 10.33 -3.08 -21.52
N MET A 4 10.57 -2.25 -20.51
CA MET A 4 10.25 -2.63 -19.12
C MET A 4 8.74 -2.75 -18.88
N THR A 5 8.37 -3.71 -18.02
CA THR A 5 6.98 -4.05 -17.67
C THR A 5 6.48 -3.36 -16.40
N ILE A 6 7.41 -2.92 -15.55
CA ILE A 6 7.18 -2.18 -14.30
C ILE A 6 7.05 -0.68 -14.62
N LYS A 7 6.08 0.00 -14.00
CA LYS A 7 5.85 1.46 -14.11
C LYS A 7 6.16 2.16 -12.78
N THR A 8 6.29 3.49 -12.82
CA THR A 8 6.51 4.31 -11.63
C THR A 8 5.29 4.28 -10.68
N GLY A 9 5.60 4.15 -9.39
CA GLY A 9 4.64 3.98 -8.31
C GLY A 9 3.83 2.68 -8.35
N ASP A 10 4.26 1.64 -9.07
CA ASP A 10 3.77 0.28 -8.81
C ASP A 10 4.25 -0.17 -7.40
N ASN A 11 3.47 -1.01 -6.72
CA ASN A 11 3.92 -1.72 -5.51
C ASN A 11 4.62 -3.02 -5.92
N VAL A 12 5.77 -3.33 -5.32
CA VAL A 12 6.60 -4.47 -5.71
C VAL A 12 7.13 -5.27 -4.53
N LEU A 13 7.38 -6.56 -4.76
CA LEU A 13 8.02 -7.53 -3.88
C LEU A 13 9.40 -7.90 -4.44
N VAL A 14 10.42 -7.98 -3.59
CA VAL A 14 11.76 -8.46 -3.94
C VAL A 14 11.80 -9.99 -3.94
N ILE A 15 12.18 -10.59 -5.07
CA ILE A 15 12.23 -12.05 -5.29
C ILE A 15 13.56 -12.64 -4.82
N ALA A 16 14.66 -11.92 -5.06
CA ALA A 16 16.03 -12.38 -4.90
C ALA A 16 16.98 -11.23 -4.50
N GLY A 17 18.17 -11.59 -4.03
CA GLY A 17 19.13 -10.65 -3.44
C GLY A 17 18.92 -10.44 -1.93
N LYS A 18 19.72 -9.55 -1.33
CA LYS A 18 19.83 -9.35 0.13
C LYS A 18 18.51 -8.94 0.81
N ASP A 19 17.61 -8.30 0.06
CA ASP A 19 16.32 -7.79 0.55
C ASP A 19 15.12 -8.67 0.18
N LYS A 20 15.34 -9.95 -0.17
CA LYS A 20 14.29 -10.91 -0.52
C LYS A 20 13.14 -10.89 0.48
N GLY A 21 11.91 -10.85 -0.03
CA GLY A 21 10.68 -10.78 0.76
C GLY A 21 10.24 -9.37 1.18
N LYS A 22 11.11 -8.35 1.08
CA LYS A 22 10.69 -6.95 1.35
C LYS A 22 9.79 -6.42 0.24
N THR A 23 8.85 -5.56 0.63
CA THR A 23 7.93 -4.85 -0.27
C THR A 23 8.19 -3.35 -0.26
N GLY A 24 8.06 -2.69 -1.41
CA GLY A 24 8.20 -1.24 -1.50
C GLY A 24 7.49 -0.66 -2.72
N LYS A 25 7.49 0.68 -2.84
CA LYS A 25 7.01 1.40 -4.01
C LYS A 25 8.16 1.74 -4.94
N VAL A 26 7.89 1.73 -6.24
CA VAL A 26 8.83 2.16 -7.27
C VAL A 26 8.84 3.69 -7.37
N THR A 27 9.91 4.36 -6.94
CA THR A 27 10.04 5.82 -7.10
C THR A 27 10.45 6.18 -8.53
N ALA A 28 11.41 5.45 -9.10
CA ALA A 28 11.98 5.73 -10.42
C ALA A 28 12.34 4.45 -11.20
N VAL A 29 12.33 4.55 -12.53
CA VAL A 29 12.58 3.44 -13.47
C VAL A 29 13.58 3.91 -14.54
N ASN A 30 14.69 3.19 -14.71
CA ASN A 30 15.71 3.46 -15.73
C ASN A 30 15.69 2.36 -16.80
N SER A 31 14.94 2.62 -17.88
CA SER A 31 14.74 1.71 -19.02
C SER A 31 15.95 1.49 -19.91
N ALA A 32 17.04 2.26 -19.74
CA ALA A 32 18.30 2.01 -20.44
C ALA A 32 19.17 0.99 -19.68
N ALA A 33 19.14 1.02 -18.34
CA ALA A 33 19.98 0.19 -17.49
C ALA A 33 19.25 -1.00 -16.84
N ASN A 34 18.00 -1.28 -17.21
CA ASN A 34 17.11 -2.28 -16.59
C ASN A 34 17.02 -2.21 -15.06
N LYS A 35 17.11 -0.99 -14.50
CA LYS A 35 17.19 -0.75 -13.05
C LYS A 35 15.99 0.06 -12.55
N VAL A 36 15.53 -0.30 -11.36
CA VAL A 36 14.34 0.23 -10.69
C VAL A 36 14.76 0.70 -9.30
N LEU A 37 14.38 1.92 -8.91
CA LEU A 37 14.64 2.44 -7.56
C LEU A 37 13.38 2.24 -6.71
N VAL A 38 13.54 1.49 -5.62
CA VAL A 38 12.45 1.05 -4.74
C VAL A 38 12.66 1.59 -3.33
N GLU A 39 11.62 2.15 -2.74
CA GLU A 39 11.64 2.73 -1.39
C GLU A 39 12.02 1.69 -0.32
N ASN A 40 12.99 2.02 0.54
CA ASN A 40 13.47 1.20 1.66
C ASN A 40 14.09 -0.17 1.31
N VAL A 41 14.44 -0.39 0.04
CA VAL A 41 15.15 -1.58 -0.44
C VAL A 41 16.55 -1.19 -0.93
N ASN A 42 17.53 -2.10 -0.82
CA ASN A 42 18.94 -1.89 -1.20
C ASN A 42 19.51 -0.58 -0.62
N VAL A 43 19.35 -0.39 0.68
CA VAL A 43 19.73 0.84 1.38
C VAL A 43 21.25 0.88 1.57
N VAL A 44 21.89 1.86 0.94
CA VAL A 44 23.34 2.08 1.00
C VAL A 44 23.66 3.31 1.86
N THR A 45 24.66 3.19 2.73
CA THR A 45 25.26 4.30 3.47
C THR A 45 26.19 5.09 2.56
N LYS A 46 25.85 6.34 2.24
CA LYS A 46 26.71 7.26 1.50
C LYS A 46 27.20 8.38 2.41
N HIS A 47 28.51 8.44 2.63
CA HIS A 47 29.17 9.62 3.18
C HIS A 47 28.94 10.80 2.23
N GLN A 48 28.35 11.89 2.73
CA GLN A 48 28.08 13.09 1.96
C GLN A 48 28.85 14.27 2.58
N LYS A 49 29.89 14.74 1.85
CA LYS A 49 30.55 16.02 2.16
C LYS A 49 29.52 17.15 1.99
N PRO A 50 29.42 18.11 2.92
CA PRO A 50 28.51 19.25 2.78
C PRO A 50 28.91 20.12 1.58
N ARG A 51 27.94 20.84 1.01
CA ARG A 51 28.15 21.76 -0.13
C ARG A 51 27.80 23.22 0.21
N SER A 52 26.79 23.43 1.04
CA SER A 52 26.48 24.73 1.67
C SER A 52 26.83 24.71 3.17
N GLN A 53 26.81 25.87 3.83
CA GLN A 53 26.92 25.95 5.30
C GLN A 53 25.69 25.35 6.02
N GLN A 54 24.55 25.30 5.34
CA GLN A 54 23.29 24.76 5.83
C GLN A 54 23.21 23.23 5.72
N ASP A 55 23.94 22.63 4.78
CA ASP A 55 24.07 21.17 4.65
C ASP A 55 24.86 20.59 5.84
N LYS A 56 24.19 19.83 6.71
CA LYS A 56 24.89 19.02 7.72
C LYS A 56 25.59 17.83 7.02
N GLY A 57 26.92 17.84 7.03
CA GLY A 57 27.72 16.71 6.57
C GLY A 57 27.49 15.45 7.40
N GLY A 58 27.55 14.26 6.79
CA GLY A 58 27.36 13.01 7.53
C GLY A 58 27.10 11.77 6.68
N ILE A 59 26.66 10.71 7.36
CA ILE A 59 26.33 9.39 6.77
C ILE A 59 24.85 9.39 6.36
N VAL A 60 24.57 9.57 5.07
CA VAL A 60 23.19 9.57 4.56
C VAL A 60 22.84 8.19 4.02
N LYS A 61 21.79 7.56 4.57
CA LYS A 61 21.21 6.31 4.04
C LYS A 61 20.34 6.64 2.83
N LYS A 62 20.57 6.00 1.68
CA LYS A 62 19.78 6.19 0.45
C LYS A 62 19.50 4.83 -0.21
N SER A 63 18.29 4.64 -0.74
CA SER A 63 17.93 3.45 -1.53
C SER A 63 18.68 3.47 -2.87
N ALA A 64 19.45 2.41 -3.15
CA ALA A 64 20.13 2.23 -4.43
C ALA A 64 19.24 1.46 -5.44
N PRO A 65 19.44 1.64 -6.75
CA PRO A 65 18.67 0.90 -7.75
C PRO A 65 18.89 -0.62 -7.67
N ILE A 66 17.87 -1.37 -8.04
CA ILE A 66 17.83 -2.84 -8.10
C ILE A 66 17.51 -3.23 -9.54
N GLU A 67 18.03 -4.35 -10.01
CA GLU A 67 17.71 -4.87 -11.35
C GLU A 67 16.24 -5.34 -11.42
N ALA A 68 15.54 -4.96 -12.49
CA ALA A 68 14.11 -5.25 -12.70
C ALA A 68 13.76 -6.75 -12.63
N SER A 69 14.69 -7.63 -13.04
CA SER A 69 14.59 -9.09 -13.01
C SER A 69 14.30 -9.65 -11.60
N ASN A 70 14.80 -8.98 -10.55
CA ASN A 70 14.71 -9.43 -9.16
C ASN A 70 13.42 -8.97 -8.45
N VAL A 71 12.48 -8.39 -9.18
CA VAL A 71 11.35 -7.62 -8.65
C VAL A 71 10.03 -8.09 -9.29
N GLN A 72 8.97 -8.27 -8.48
CA GLN A 72 7.64 -8.69 -8.95
C GLN A 72 6.56 -7.70 -8.53
N VAL A 73 5.59 -7.42 -9.40
CA VAL A 73 4.48 -6.49 -9.08
C VAL A 73 3.46 -7.17 -8.17
N ILE A 74 3.09 -6.46 -7.11
CA ILE A 74 2.01 -6.84 -6.18
C ILE A 74 0.70 -6.35 -6.78
N CYS A 75 -0.25 -7.26 -7.00
CA CYS A 75 -1.55 -6.89 -7.53
C CYS A 75 -2.38 -6.13 -6.47
N PRO A 76 -2.91 -4.93 -6.78
CA PRO A 76 -3.69 -4.13 -5.82
C PRO A 76 -5.06 -4.75 -5.47
N VAL A 77 -5.51 -5.77 -6.22
CA VAL A 77 -6.79 -6.45 -6.00
C VAL A 77 -6.62 -7.73 -5.17
N CYS A 78 -5.64 -8.58 -5.48
CA CYS A 78 -5.46 -9.87 -4.79
C CYS A 78 -4.31 -9.92 -3.78
N GLY A 79 -3.55 -8.82 -3.59
CA GLY A 79 -2.45 -8.69 -2.62
C GLY A 79 -1.22 -9.57 -2.88
N LYS A 80 -1.30 -10.50 -3.84
CA LYS A 80 -0.24 -11.47 -4.15
C LYS A 80 0.75 -10.85 -5.14
N ALA A 81 2.03 -11.20 -5.00
CA ALA A 81 3.04 -10.96 -6.03
C ALA A 81 2.73 -11.79 -7.29
N THR A 82 2.81 -11.17 -8.46
CA THR A 82 2.39 -11.77 -9.73
C THR A 82 3.23 -11.35 -10.93
N ARG A 83 3.32 -12.25 -11.92
CA ARG A 83 3.80 -11.94 -13.27
C ARG A 83 2.69 -11.23 -14.05
N ILE A 84 3.08 -10.19 -14.79
CA ILE A 84 2.19 -9.37 -15.63
C ILE A 84 1.77 -10.17 -16.87
N ALA A 85 0.54 -9.93 -17.32
CA ALA A 85 0.02 -10.23 -18.66
C ALA A 85 -0.37 -8.93 -19.38
N HIS A 86 -0.68 -9.04 -20.67
CA HIS A 86 -1.26 -7.96 -21.45
C HIS A 86 -2.56 -8.45 -22.06
N SER A 87 -3.58 -7.60 -22.02
CA SER A 87 -4.89 -7.85 -22.61
C SER A 87 -5.41 -6.58 -23.28
N GLU A 88 -6.14 -6.73 -24.37
CA GLU A 88 -6.81 -5.63 -25.07
C GLU A 88 -8.16 -5.36 -24.38
N ILE A 89 -8.41 -4.12 -23.97
CA ILE A 89 -9.70 -3.66 -23.43
C ILE A 89 -9.99 -2.33 -24.11
N GLU A 90 -11.14 -2.18 -24.76
CA GLU A 90 -11.56 -0.94 -25.45
C GLU A 90 -10.49 -0.39 -26.42
N GLY A 91 -9.84 -1.29 -27.18
CA GLY A 91 -8.76 -0.93 -28.12
C GLY A 91 -7.45 -0.47 -27.47
N LYS A 92 -7.28 -0.67 -26.15
CA LYS A 92 -6.08 -0.28 -25.39
C LYS A 92 -5.43 -1.51 -24.75
N LYS A 93 -4.10 -1.59 -24.81
CA LYS A 93 -3.31 -2.69 -24.23
C LYS A 93 -3.02 -2.43 -22.76
N VAL A 94 -3.80 -3.07 -21.89
CA VAL A 94 -3.78 -2.92 -20.43
C VAL A 94 -2.88 -3.99 -19.80
N ARG A 95 -2.20 -3.66 -18.69
CA ARG A 95 -1.47 -4.67 -17.88
C ARG A 95 -2.46 -5.41 -16.98
N THR A 96 -2.52 -6.74 -17.08
CA THR A 96 -3.41 -7.60 -16.29
C THR A 96 -2.65 -8.59 -15.42
N CYS A 97 -3.29 -9.05 -14.34
CA CYS A 97 -2.70 -9.93 -13.33
C CYS A 97 -2.94 -11.41 -13.65
N LYS A 98 -1.89 -12.22 -13.86
CA LYS A 98 -2.04 -13.67 -14.19
C LYS A 98 -2.72 -14.55 -13.11
N LYS A 99 -3.01 -14.05 -11.91
CA LYS A 99 -3.68 -14.82 -10.83
C LYS A 99 -5.15 -14.45 -10.60
N CYS A 100 -5.64 -13.34 -11.14
CA CYS A 100 -7.03 -12.89 -10.94
C CYS A 100 -7.61 -12.09 -12.12
N ASN A 101 -6.87 -11.99 -13.24
CA ASN A 101 -7.20 -11.28 -14.48
C ASN A 101 -7.53 -9.78 -14.35
N ALA A 102 -7.57 -9.22 -13.14
CA ALA A 102 -7.78 -7.80 -12.88
C ALA A 102 -6.66 -6.91 -13.46
N SER A 103 -7.03 -5.69 -13.83
CA SER A 103 -6.09 -4.66 -14.28
C SER A 103 -5.14 -4.22 -13.17
N LEU A 104 -3.88 -3.98 -13.55
CA LEU A 104 -2.82 -3.43 -12.71
C LEU A 104 -2.63 -1.92 -12.93
N ASP A 105 -3.26 -1.34 -13.96
CA ASP A 105 -3.06 0.06 -14.32
C ASP A 105 -4.07 0.98 -13.61
N LYS A 106 -3.51 1.98 -12.90
CA LYS A 106 -4.21 2.86 -11.93
C LYS A 106 -5.41 3.61 -12.49
N GLU A 107 -5.48 3.80 -13.81
CA GLU A 107 -6.54 4.54 -14.49
C GLU A 107 -7.81 3.69 -14.59
N PHE A 108 -7.68 2.44 -15.05
CA PHE A 108 -8.78 1.48 -15.14
C PHE A 108 -9.27 1.04 -13.74
N VAL A 109 -8.37 0.86 -12.78
CA VAL A 109 -8.75 0.55 -11.38
C VAL A 109 -9.59 1.67 -10.75
N LYS A 110 -9.41 2.93 -11.16
CA LYS A 110 -10.27 4.05 -10.75
C LYS A 110 -11.65 4.01 -11.42
N ALA A 111 -11.73 3.62 -12.70
CA ALA A 111 -13.01 3.48 -13.42
C ALA A 111 -13.91 2.44 -12.73
N SER A 112 -13.44 1.20 -12.57
CA SER A 112 -14.21 0.12 -11.93
C SER A 112 -14.64 0.47 -10.50
N LYS A 113 -13.82 1.22 -9.75
CA LYS A 113 -14.15 1.66 -8.39
C LYS A 113 -15.09 2.88 -8.33
N LYS A 114 -15.17 3.67 -9.41
CA LYS A 114 -16.18 4.72 -9.60
C LYS A 114 -17.54 4.12 -9.94
N GLU A 115 -17.56 3.06 -10.74
CA GLU A 115 -18.77 2.31 -11.11
C GLU A 115 -19.33 1.51 -9.92
N ALA A 116 -18.47 0.81 -9.17
CA ALA A 116 -18.86 0.13 -7.92
C ALA A 116 -19.39 1.09 -6.82
N LYS A 117 -19.00 2.38 -6.86
CA LYS A 117 -19.63 3.42 -6.02
C LYS A 117 -20.95 3.95 -6.59
N LYS A 118 -21.19 3.85 -7.90
CA LYS A 118 -22.44 4.29 -8.55
C LYS A 118 -23.58 3.28 -8.33
N SER A 119 -23.27 1.98 -8.16
CA SER A 119 -24.25 0.95 -7.82
C SER A 119 -24.64 0.95 -6.34
N THR A 120 -23.71 1.20 -5.42
CA THR A 120 -24.01 1.24 -3.96
C THR A 120 -24.92 2.40 -3.56
N VAL A 121 -24.84 3.56 -4.23
CA VAL A 121 -25.81 4.65 -4.01
C VAL A 121 -27.23 4.20 -4.38
N LYS A 122 -27.42 3.56 -5.55
CA LYS A 122 -28.73 3.05 -6.01
C LYS A 122 -29.38 1.98 -5.12
N ALA A 123 -28.67 1.43 -4.13
CA ALA A 123 -29.23 0.53 -3.12
C ALA A 123 -29.73 1.25 -1.85
N SER A 124 -29.51 2.57 -1.74
CA SER A 124 -29.85 3.37 -0.56
C SER A 124 -31.29 3.92 -0.62
N ASP A 125 -31.76 4.24 -1.83
CA ASP A 125 -32.97 5.04 -2.08
C ASP A 125 -34.31 4.24 -1.98
N LEU A 126 -34.27 2.99 -1.50
CA LEU A 126 -35.45 2.09 -1.39
C LEU A 126 -35.72 1.57 0.03
N LYS A 127 -35.30 2.30 1.06
CA LYS A 127 -35.76 2.09 2.45
C LYS A 127 -36.24 3.40 3.10
N GLY A 128 -37.37 3.90 2.61
CA GLY A 128 -38.13 5.00 3.22
C GLY A 128 -39.63 4.69 3.23
N ALA A 129 -40.30 4.99 4.36
CA ALA A 129 -41.63 4.50 4.75
C ALA A 129 -41.71 2.96 4.92
N LYS A 130 -42.47 2.39 5.87
CA LYS A 130 -43.36 2.89 6.94
C LYS A 130 -43.28 1.80 8.05
N LEU A 131 -43.22 2.04 9.37
CA LEU A 131 -44.13 2.72 10.30
C LEU A 131 -43.41 3.04 11.64
N LYS A 132 -44.11 3.69 12.59
CA LYS A 132 -43.67 3.97 13.98
C LYS A 132 -44.50 3.16 15.00
N ALA A 133 -44.15 3.31 16.29
CA ALA A 133 -44.72 2.74 17.53
C ALA A 133 -44.03 1.42 17.98
N ALA A 134 -43.79 1.17 19.28
CA ALA A 134 -44.17 1.93 20.50
C ALA A 134 -43.07 1.87 21.61
N THR A 135 -43.15 2.83 22.57
CA THR A 135 -42.72 2.81 24.01
C THR A 135 -41.33 2.26 24.42
N GLU A 136 -40.47 2.92 25.21
CA GLU A 136 -40.63 3.50 26.58
C GLU A 136 -40.85 2.40 27.65
N THR A 137 -40.24 2.39 28.85
CA THR A 137 -39.30 3.31 29.57
C THR A 137 -37.98 2.55 29.97
N THR A 138 -37.12 2.82 30.97
CA THR A 138 -37.00 3.79 32.10
C THR A 138 -35.50 4.00 32.49
N GLU A 139 -35.24 4.64 33.65
CA GLU A 139 -34.11 4.62 34.62
C GLU A 139 -32.83 3.78 34.37
N GLU A 140 -31.65 4.04 34.97
CA GLU A 140 -30.91 5.17 35.57
C GLU A 140 -29.71 4.51 36.32
N ALA A 141 -28.64 5.24 36.66
CA ALA A 141 -27.38 4.67 37.17
C ALA A 141 -27.10 4.99 38.66
N PRO A 142 -26.41 4.09 39.39
CA PRO A 142 -25.66 4.46 40.60
C PRO A 142 -24.13 4.29 40.46
N LYS A 143 -23.39 4.86 41.41
CA LYS A 143 -21.93 5.12 41.35
C LYS A 143 -21.11 4.24 42.29
N LYS A 144 -19.93 3.79 41.80
CA LYS A 144 -18.59 3.94 42.45
C LYS A 144 -18.38 3.43 43.90
N THR A 145 -17.62 2.34 44.04
CA THR A 145 -16.66 2.09 45.15
C THR A 145 -15.49 1.24 44.63
N THR A 146 -14.29 1.78 44.37
CA THR A 146 -13.18 1.99 45.33
C THR A 146 -12.79 0.79 46.19
N LYS A 147 -11.65 0.15 45.88
CA LYS A 147 -10.65 -0.20 46.90
C LYS A 147 -9.24 -0.30 46.29
N LYS A 148 -8.41 0.71 46.62
CA LYS A 148 -6.94 0.67 46.52
C LYS A 148 -6.43 0.25 47.90
N SER A 149 -5.63 -0.80 47.99
CA SER A 149 -5.06 -1.28 49.26
C SER A 149 -3.56 -1.51 49.12
N THR A 150 -2.76 -0.58 49.64
CA THR A 150 -1.29 -0.62 49.66
C THR A 150 -0.75 -0.97 51.04
N ALA A 151 -0.20 -2.17 51.19
CA ALA A 151 0.66 -2.64 52.29
C ALA A 151 1.32 -3.98 51.84
N LYS A 152 2.46 -4.46 52.35
CA LYS A 152 3.32 -3.96 53.44
C LYS A 152 4.80 -4.34 53.18
N LYS A 153 5.68 -3.42 53.56
CA LYS A 153 7.16 -3.54 53.67
C LYS A 153 7.65 -4.78 54.43
N VAL A 154 8.49 -5.58 53.77
CA VAL A 154 9.66 -6.36 54.25
C VAL A 154 10.61 -6.49 53.03
N SER A 155 11.92 -6.27 52.99
CA SER A 155 12.96 -5.82 53.96
C SER A 155 13.65 -6.85 54.87
N GLU A 156 14.32 -7.84 54.25
CA GLU A 156 15.56 -8.53 54.67
C GLU A 156 16.47 -8.69 53.43
#